data_AF-A0A1W1CGC7-F1
#
_entry.id   AF-A0A1W1CGC7-F1
#
_cell.length_a   1.000
_cell.length_b   1.000
_cell.length_c   1.000
_cell.angle_alpha   90.00
_cell.angle_beta   90.00
_cell.angle_gamma   90.00
#
_symmetry.space_group_name_H-M   'P 1'
#
loop_
_entity.id
_entity.type
_entity.pdbx_description
1 polymer ?
#
loop_
_entity_poly.entity_id
_entity_poly.type
_entity_poly.pdbx_seq_one_letter_code
_entity_poly.pdbx_strand_id
1 'polypeptide(L)'
;MNKWLDSYDERIKYIDITERKKQMLKNNPKFVLKNYMLEEAIVLASKGDFSVVEDLFKIAQRPFEEHPKYERWAEATPKAFKNKKLSCSS
;
A
#
# COMPACT_ATOMS: atom_id res chain seq x y z
N MET A 1 22.18 -10.98 15.02
CA MET A 1 20.79 -10.60 15.38
C MET A 1 20.05 -10.36 14.08
N ASN A 2 19.52 -11.43 13.48
CA ASN A 2 18.52 -11.45 12.38
C ASN A 2 18.27 -12.90 11.91
N LYS A 3 18.23 -13.87 12.85
CA LYS A 3 18.17 -15.32 12.56
C LYS A 3 17.09 -15.69 11.55
N TRP A 4 15.96 -14.97 11.57
CA TRP A 4 14.87 -15.17 10.61
C TRP A 4 15.24 -14.76 9.18
N LEU A 5 15.87 -13.59 8.99
CA LEU A 5 16.34 -13.15 7.67
C LEU A 5 17.43 -14.10 7.15
N ASP A 6 18.37 -14.49 8.01
CA ASP A 6 19.43 -15.46 7.64
C ASP A 6 18.81 -16.80 7.16
N SER A 7 17.77 -17.27 7.85
CA SER A 7 17.06 -18.50 7.46
C SER A 7 16.25 -18.35 6.17
N TYR A 8 15.69 -17.16 5.93
CA TYR A 8 14.97 -16.84 4.70
C TYR A 8 15.93 -16.76 3.50
N ASP A 9 17.11 -16.16 3.69
CA ASP A 9 18.15 -16.06 2.66
C ASP A 9 18.67 -17.43 2.25
N GLU A 10 18.91 -18.35 3.20
CA GLU A 10 19.27 -19.73 2.88
C GLU A 10 18.14 -20.48 2.13
N ARG A 11 16.87 -20.22 2.48
CA ARG A 11 15.71 -20.83 1.79
C ARG A 11 15.61 -20.40 0.34
N ILE A 12 15.88 -19.13 0.03
CA ILE A 12 15.71 -18.56 -1.32
C ILE A 12 16.98 -18.58 -2.16
N LYS A 13 18.10 -19.05 -1.61
CA LYS A 13 19.43 -19.05 -2.23
C LYS A 13 19.49 -19.66 -3.63
N TYR A 14 18.66 -20.67 -3.89
CA TYR A 14 18.62 -21.40 -5.17
C TYR A 14 17.54 -20.89 -6.12
N ILE A 15 16.80 -19.84 -5.75
CA ILE A 15 15.75 -19.24 -6.57
C ILE A 15 16.37 -18.10 -7.39
N ASP A 16 16.13 -18.10 -8.71
CA ASP A 16 16.57 -17.02 -9.58
C ASP A 16 16.02 -15.66 -9.10
N ILE A 17 16.91 -14.67 -9.00
CA ILE A 17 16.60 -13.36 -8.43
C ILE A 17 15.59 -12.60 -9.30
N THR A 18 15.70 -12.74 -10.63
CA THR A 18 14.85 -12.03 -11.58
C THR A 18 13.42 -12.58 -11.52
N GLU A 19 13.27 -13.90 -11.57
CA GLU A 19 11.97 -14.57 -11.45
C GLU A 19 11.36 -14.35 -10.06
N ARG A 20 12.16 -14.42 -8.99
CA ARG A 20 11.70 -14.10 -7.63
C ARG A 20 11.16 -12.67 -7.55
N LYS A 21 11.90 -11.69 -8.06
CA LYS A 21 11.48 -10.28 -8.06
C LYS A 21 10.18 -10.10 -8.84
N LYS A 22 10.08 -10.71 -10.02
CA LYS A 22 8.87 -10.66 -10.86
C LYS A 22 7.65 -11.25 -10.13
N GLN A 23 7.81 -12.41 -9.48
CA GLN A 23 6.73 -13.02 -8.69
C GLN A 23 6.36 -12.17 -7.48
N MET A 24 7.33 -11.59 -6.77
CA MET A 24 7.06 -10.71 -5.64
C MET A 24 6.27 -9.47 -6.07
N LEU A 25 6.70 -8.78 -7.13
CA LEU A 25 6.02 -7.58 -7.63
C LEU A 25 4.62 -7.88 -8.15
N LYS A 26 4.40 -9.07 -8.73
CA LYS A 26 3.07 -9.49 -9.22
C LYS A 26 2.08 -9.76 -8.08
N ASN A 27 2.54 -10.20 -6.91
CA ASN A 27 1.68 -10.67 -5.82
C ASN A 27 1.61 -9.72 -4.62
N ASN A 28 2.61 -8.87 -4.41
CA ASN A 28 2.66 -7.95 -3.29
C ASN A 28 2.28 -6.55 -3.77
N PRO A 29 1.08 -6.04 -3.41
CA PRO A 29 0.66 -4.71 -3.86
C PRO A 29 1.55 -3.64 -3.21
N LYS A 30 1.99 -2.67 -4.01
CA LYS A 30 2.64 -1.46 -3.51
C LYS A 30 1.62 -0.55 -2.81
N PHE A 31 0.37 -0.54 -3.29
CA PHE A 31 -0.71 0.29 -2.77
C PHE A 31 -1.78 -0.54 -2.07
N VAL A 32 -2.06 -0.17 -0.83
CA VAL A 32 -3.20 -0.70 -0.04
C VAL A 32 -3.98 0.49 0.49
N LEU A 33 -5.30 0.50 0.26
CA LEU A 33 -6.17 1.55 0.77
C LEU A 33 -6.26 1.46 2.29
N LYS A 34 -5.51 2.33 2.97
CA LYS A 34 -5.46 2.42 4.43
C LYS A 34 -6.61 3.29 4.92
N ASN A 35 -7.09 3.04 6.13
CA ASN A 35 -8.23 3.77 6.72
C ASN A 35 -8.09 5.30 6.64
N TYR A 36 -6.91 5.85 6.95
CA TYR A 36 -6.72 7.30 6.90
C TYR A 36 -6.86 7.89 5.49
N MET A 37 -6.56 7.12 4.44
CA MET A 37 -6.73 7.56 3.06
C MET A 37 -8.21 7.71 2.73
N LEU A 38 -9.03 6.75 3.18
CA LEU A 38 -10.48 6.80 3.04
C LEU A 38 -11.06 7.97 3.83
N GLU A 39 -10.57 8.21 5.04
CA GLU A 39 -10.97 9.37 5.85
C GLU A 39 -10.65 10.69 5.15
N GLU A 40 -9.43 10.84 4.60
CA GLU A 40 -9.03 12.02 3.81
C GLU A 40 -9.94 12.22 2.59
N ALA A 41 -10.23 11.13 1.88
CA ALA A 41 -11.13 11.16 0.73
C ALA A 41 -12.55 11.62 1.10
N ILE A 42 -13.12 11.10 2.19
CA ILE A 42 -14.46 11.46 2.66
C ILE A 42 -14.53 12.93 3.07
N VAL A 43 -13.51 13.43 3.80
CA VAL A 43 -13.48 14.82 4.27
C VAL A 43 -13.44 15.81 3.10
N LEU A 44 -12.66 15.52 2.06
CA LEU A 44 -12.58 16.39 0.88
C LEU A 44 -13.82 16.28 -0.01
N ALA A 45 -14.33 15.07 -0.23
CA ALA A 45 -15.53 14.85 -1.02
C ALA A 45 -16.76 15.54 -0.41
N SER A 46 -16.86 15.56 0.93
CA SER A 46 -17.92 16.28 1.65
C SER A 46 -17.88 17.80 1.44
N LYS A 47 -16.75 18.33 0.96
CA LYS A 47 -16.55 19.75 0.59
C LYS A 47 -16.64 19.97 -0.93
N GLY A 48 -17.00 18.95 -1.70
CA GLY A 48 -17.09 18.99 -3.15
C GLY A 48 -15.77 18.73 -3.90
N ASP A 49 -14.69 18.38 -3.19
CA ASP A 49 -13.40 18.03 -3.80
C ASP A 49 -13.22 16.51 -3.88
N PHE A 50 -13.28 15.95 -5.08
CA PHE A 50 -13.16 14.52 -5.33
C PHE A 50 -11.77 14.08 -5.78
N SER A 51 -10.78 14.97 -5.77
CA SER A 51 -9.41 14.68 -6.26
C SER A 51 -8.79 13.45 -5.59
N VAL A 52 -8.92 13.32 -4.27
CA VAL A 52 -8.41 12.17 -3.53
C VAL A 52 -9.19 10.89 -3.86
N VAL A 53 -10.50 10.98 -4.05
CA VAL A 53 -11.29 9.81 -4.48
C VAL A 53 -10.80 9.30 -5.84
N GLU A 54 -10.57 10.20 -6.79
CA GLU A 54 -10.05 9.83 -8.11
C GLU A 54 -8.63 9.23 -8.05
N ASP A 55 -7.76 9.78 -7.21
CA ASP A 55 -6.40 9.28 -7.04
C ASP A 55 -6.40 7.88 -6.39
N LEU A 56 -7.21 7.68 -5.34
CA LEU A 56 -7.36 6.37 -4.69
C LEU A 56 -7.97 5.34 -5.64
N PHE A 57 -8.92 5.75 -6.49
CA PHE A 57 -9.50 4.88 -7.50
C PHE A 57 -8.46 4.42 -8.52
N LYS A 58 -7.61 5.33 -9.01
CA LYS A 58 -6.53 5.01 -9.97
C LYS A 58 -5.53 4.00 -9.41
N ILE A 59 -5.07 4.18 -8.16
CA ILE A 59 -4.14 3.22 -7.56
C ILE A 59 -4.80 1.88 -7.24
N ALA A 60 -6.09 1.87 -6.86
CA ALA A 60 -6.82 0.64 -6.55
C ALA A 60 -7.04 -0.25 -7.79
N GLN A 61 -7.13 0.34 -8.99
CA GLN A 61 -7.22 -0.41 -10.24
C GLN A 61 -5.93 -1.17 -10.57
N ARG A 62 -4.77 -0.64 -10.16
CA ARG A 62 -3.44 -1.20 -10.48
C ARG A 62 -2.50 -1.14 -9.28
N PRO A 63 -2.79 -1.88 -8.19
CA PRO A 63 -2.12 -1.70 -6.91
C PRO A 63 -0.70 -2.28 -6.88
N PHE A 64 -0.33 -3.09 -7.87
CA PHE A 64 0.98 -3.72 -8.02
C PHE A 64 1.94 -2.90 -8.89
N GLU A 65 1.42 -1.92 -9.65
CA GLU A 65 2.22 -1.10 -10.55
C GLU A 65 2.91 0.06 -9.82
N GLU A 66 3.98 0.58 -10.43
CA GLU A 66 4.65 1.79 -9.98
C GLU A 66 3.85 3.02 -10.43
N HIS A 67 3.54 3.91 -9.48
CA HIS A 67 2.83 5.16 -9.74
C HIS A 67 3.56 6.34 -9.11
N PRO A 68 4.55 6.95 -9.81
CA PRO A 68 5.39 8.01 -9.22
C PRO A 68 4.61 9.21 -8.67
N LYS A 69 3.47 9.56 -9.29
CA LYS A 69 2.58 10.64 -8.82
C LYS A 69 1.92 10.32 -7.47
N TYR A 70 1.82 9.05 -7.13
CA TYR A 70 1.04 8.53 -6.01
C TYR A 70 1.90 7.96 -4.88
N GLU A 71 3.21 8.22 -4.88
CA GLU A 71 4.16 7.67 -3.91
C GLU A 71 3.74 7.91 -2.44
N ARG A 72 3.10 9.05 -2.15
CA ARG A 72 2.56 9.38 -0.81
C ARG A 72 1.63 8.31 -0.25
N TRP A 73 0.98 7.53 -1.12
CA TRP A 73 0.04 6.49 -0.74
C TRP A 73 0.72 5.13 -0.46
N ALA A 74 1.93 4.92 -0.96
CA ALA A 74 2.72 3.73 -0.66
C ALA A 74 3.34 3.78 0.76
N GLU A 75 3.57 4.97 1.29
CA GLU A 75 4.22 5.20 2.59
C GLU A 75 3.48 4.58 3.78
N ALA A 76 4.20 4.32 4.87
CA ALA A 76 3.58 3.83 6.10
C ALA A 76 2.50 4.79 6.61
N THR A 77 1.46 4.25 7.27
CA THR A 77 0.43 5.07 7.92
C THR A 77 1.07 6.12 8.84
N PRO A 78 0.79 7.43 8.61
CA PRO A 78 1.36 8.49 9.44
C PRO A 78 1.01 8.29 10.92
N LYS A 79 1.90 8.68 11.82
CA LYS A 79 1.73 8.47 13.27
C LYS A 79 0.40 9.04 13.80
N ALA A 80 -0.05 10.17 13.27
CA ALA A 80 -1.30 10.82 13.64
C ALA A 80 -2.56 9.97 13.41
N PHE A 81 -2.49 8.99 12.50
CA PHE A 81 -3.61 8.12 12.16
C PHE A 81 -3.43 6.67 12.62
N LYS A 82 -2.30 6.35 13.27
CA LYS A 82 -2.10 4.99 13.82
C LYS A 82 -3.15 4.70 14.88
N ASN A 83 -3.68 3.48 14.86
CA ASN A 83 -4.74 3.00 15.77
C ASN A 83 -6.08 3.76 15.68
N LYS A 84 -6.25 4.65 14.70
CA LYS A 84 -7.53 5.29 14.44
C LYS A 84 -8.42 4.29 13.71
N LYS A 85 -9.41 3.76 14.43
CA LYS A 85 -10.44 2.89 13.84
C LYS A 85 -11.43 3.76 13.09
N LEU A 86 -11.57 3.55 11.78
CA LEU A 86 -12.79 3.95 11.11
C LEU A 86 -13.89 3.02 11.62
N SER A 87 -14.90 3.58 12.28
CA SER A 87 -16.13 2.88 12.58
C SER A 87 -16.90 2.72 11.27
N CYS A 88 -16.68 1.62 10.56
CA CYS A 88 -17.66 1.16 9.59
C CYS A 88 -18.85 0.62 10.41
N SER A 89 -19.82 1.47 10.72
CA SER A 89 -21.11 1.01 11.25
C SER A 89 -21.87 0.34 10.12
N SER A 90 -21.72 -0.98 10.02
CA SER A 90 -22.76 -2.02 9.85
C SER A 90 -22.11 -3.38 9.64
#